data_AF-A0A0R3LEX6-F1
#
_entry.id   AF-A0A0R3LEX6-F1
#
_cell.length_a   1.000
_cell.length_b   1.000
_cell.length_c   1.000
_cell.angle_alpha   90.00
_cell.angle_beta   90.00
_cell.angle_gamma   90.00
#
_symmetry.space_group_name_H-M   'P 1'
#
loop_
_entity.id
_entity.type
_entity.pdbx_description
1 polymer ?
#
loop_
_entity_poly.entity_id
_entity_poly.type
_entity_poly.pdbx_seq_one_letter_code
_entity_poly.pdbx_strand_id
1 'polypeptide(L)'
;MTMKIWPLIASIAFVTSVHAQTPYAGMQSRSIKALSDQQIADLNAARGMGLALAAELNGYPGPSHVLELADKLELSADQRAGMQRLFDSMKAEAMPLGAKLIEQEAELDKQFATRTVTPESLKASTAAVATTQGMLRETHLKYHLSTGSILTPAQMTKYAELRGYGSGHKRQHHH
;
A
#
# COMPACT_ATOMS: atom_id res chain seq x y z
N MET A 1 -67.13 -42.42 -4.21
CA MET A 1 -66.70 -41.57 -3.09
C MET A 1 -65.24 -41.19 -3.32
N THR A 2 -64.99 -40.03 -3.92
CA THR A 2 -63.65 -39.60 -4.39
C THR A 2 -62.89 -38.88 -3.29
N MET A 3 -61.77 -39.44 -2.83
CA MET A 3 -60.85 -38.81 -1.87
C MET A 3 -59.94 -37.80 -2.56
N LYS A 4 -59.87 -36.58 -2.02
CA LYS A 4 -59.06 -35.46 -2.51
C LYS A 4 -57.76 -35.42 -1.69
N ILE A 5 -56.62 -35.58 -2.35
CA ILE A 5 -55.29 -35.53 -1.72
C ILE A 5 -54.75 -34.12 -1.89
N TRP A 6 -54.40 -33.44 -0.79
CA TRP A 6 -53.71 -32.15 -0.80
C TRP A 6 -52.20 -32.40 -0.64
N PRO A 7 -51.30 -31.76 -1.41
CA PRO A 7 -49.87 -31.89 -1.16
C PRO A 7 -49.45 -30.94 -0.03
N LEU A 8 -48.76 -31.48 0.97
CA LEU A 8 -47.99 -30.68 1.93
C LEU A 8 -46.79 -30.07 1.20
N ILE A 9 -46.69 -28.74 1.21
CA ILE A 9 -45.50 -28.01 0.79
C ILE A 9 -44.56 -27.95 2.01
N ALA A 10 -43.44 -28.66 1.96
CA ALA A 10 -42.38 -28.56 2.96
C ALA A 10 -41.47 -27.35 2.63
N SER A 11 -41.55 -26.30 3.43
CA SER A 11 -40.64 -25.15 3.34
C SER A 11 -39.27 -25.52 3.91
N ILE A 12 -38.26 -25.63 3.05
CA ILE A 12 -36.86 -25.78 3.45
C ILE A 12 -36.32 -24.39 3.77
N ALA A 13 -36.08 -24.11 5.05
CA ALA A 13 -35.37 -22.91 5.48
C ALA A 13 -33.86 -23.09 5.21
N PHE A 14 -33.32 -22.33 4.25
CA PHE A 14 -31.88 -22.20 4.09
C PHE A 14 -31.33 -21.35 5.23
N VAL A 15 -30.71 -22.00 6.22
CA VAL A 15 -29.88 -21.30 7.20
C VAL A 15 -28.57 -20.95 6.49
N THR A 16 -28.45 -19.71 6.02
CA THR A 16 -27.16 -19.20 5.57
C THR A 16 -26.28 -19.01 6.80
N SER A 17 -25.35 -19.93 7.04
CA SER A 17 -24.28 -19.74 8.03
C SER A 17 -23.44 -18.55 7.60
N VAL A 18 -23.75 -17.37 8.13
CA VAL A 18 -22.84 -16.23 8.13
C VAL A 18 -21.64 -16.67 8.96
N HIS A 19 -20.57 -17.10 8.31
CA HIS A 19 -19.29 -17.31 8.98
C HIS A 19 -18.94 -15.99 9.66
N ALA A 20 -18.94 -15.97 10.99
CA ALA A 20 -18.42 -14.87 11.75
C ALA A 20 -16.95 -14.70 11.34
N GLN A 21 -16.69 -13.72 10.48
CA GLN A 21 -15.34 -13.39 10.05
C GLN A 21 -14.58 -12.99 11.31
N THR A 22 -13.59 -13.79 11.68
CA THR A 22 -12.63 -13.46 12.73
C THR A 22 -11.44 -12.84 12.02
N PRO A 23 -11.43 -11.52 11.78
CA PRO A 23 -10.50 -10.88 10.83
C PRO A 23 -9.02 -11.07 11.21
N TYR A 24 -8.74 -11.45 12.46
CA TYR A 24 -7.39 -11.66 12.98
C TYR A 24 -7.04 -13.13 13.25
N ALA A 25 -7.98 -14.07 13.07
CA ALA A 25 -7.69 -15.48 13.28
C ALA A 25 -6.61 -15.95 12.29
N GLY A 26 -5.60 -16.62 12.82
CA GLY A 26 -4.40 -17.03 12.08
C GLY A 26 -3.28 -15.98 12.10
N MET A 27 -3.56 -14.70 12.38
CA MET A 27 -2.50 -13.68 12.44
C MET A 27 -1.62 -13.81 13.68
N GLN A 28 -2.07 -14.52 14.72
CA GLN A 28 -1.27 -14.78 15.92
C GLN A 28 0.01 -15.61 15.65
N SER A 29 0.10 -16.30 14.51
CA SER A 29 1.29 -17.06 14.12
C SER A 29 2.33 -16.25 13.34
N ARG A 30 2.05 -14.98 13.00
CA ARG A 30 3.03 -14.09 12.37
C ARG A 30 4.24 -13.88 13.26
N SER A 31 5.40 -13.65 12.67
CA SER A 31 6.63 -13.30 13.40
C SER A 31 6.50 -11.96 14.12
N ILE A 32 5.90 -10.96 13.47
CA ILE A 32 5.55 -9.65 14.03
C ILE A 32 4.05 -9.46 13.81
N LYS A 33 3.23 -9.33 14.87
CA LYS A 33 1.75 -9.38 14.68
C LYS A 33 1.19 -8.27 13.79
N ALA A 34 1.78 -7.07 13.88
CA ALA A 34 1.35 -5.90 13.13
C ALA A 34 1.72 -5.93 11.64
N LEU A 35 2.70 -6.75 11.23
CA LEU A 35 3.22 -6.78 9.87
C LEU A 35 2.99 -8.14 9.21
N SER A 36 2.43 -8.13 8.00
CA SER A 36 2.44 -9.32 7.14
C SER A 36 3.84 -9.59 6.58
N ASP A 37 4.10 -10.83 6.15
CA ASP A 37 5.35 -11.20 5.48
C ASP A 37 5.60 -10.36 4.23
N GLN A 38 4.54 -10.01 3.49
CA GLN A 38 4.63 -9.14 2.33
C GLN A 38 5.08 -7.72 2.72
N GLN A 39 4.52 -7.14 3.79
CA GLN A 39 4.95 -5.82 4.26
C GLN A 39 6.41 -5.83 4.73
N ILE A 40 6.84 -6.89 5.41
CA ILE A 40 8.25 -7.06 5.80
C ILE A 40 9.14 -7.11 4.55
N ALA A 41 8.75 -7.91 3.55
CA ALA A 41 9.48 -7.99 2.29
C ALA A 41 9.51 -6.66 1.52
N ASP A 42 8.41 -5.91 1.55
CA ASP A 42 8.28 -4.61 0.91
C ASP A 42 9.16 -3.55 1.59
N LEU A 43 9.14 -3.49 2.92
CA LEU A 43 9.99 -2.60 3.72
C LEU A 43 11.47 -2.89 3.47
N ASN A 44 11.89 -4.16 3.49
CA ASN A 44 13.26 -4.55 3.19
C ASN A 44 13.70 -4.20 1.77
N ALA A 45 12.76 -4.17 0.82
CA ALA A 45 13.02 -3.83 -0.57
C ALA A 45 12.80 -2.34 -0.92
N ALA A 46 12.47 -1.50 0.07
CA ALA A 46 12.08 -0.10 -0.12
C ALA A 46 10.92 0.10 -1.11
N ARG A 47 9.94 -0.80 -1.11
CA ARG A 47 8.72 -0.67 -1.90
C ARG A 47 7.73 0.27 -1.22
N GLY A 48 7.03 1.06 -2.03
CA GLY A 48 6.19 2.15 -1.54
C GLY A 48 4.91 1.73 -0.80
N MET A 49 4.40 0.51 -0.96
CA MET A 49 3.18 0.01 -0.27
C MET A 49 1.98 0.99 -0.24
N GLY A 50 1.84 1.85 -1.25
CA GLY A 50 0.80 2.88 -1.30
C GLY A 50 1.08 4.16 -0.49
N LEU A 51 2.25 4.30 0.14
CA LEU A 51 2.64 5.49 0.92
C LEU A 51 2.61 6.79 0.10
N ALA A 52 2.86 6.70 -1.21
CA ALA A 52 2.88 7.82 -2.14
C ALA A 52 1.57 8.02 -2.92
N LEU A 53 0.47 7.33 -2.60
CA LEU A 53 -0.77 7.43 -3.39
C LEU A 53 -1.30 8.87 -3.52
N ALA A 54 -1.09 9.70 -2.49
CA ALA A 54 -1.45 11.12 -2.54
C ALA A 54 -0.71 11.87 -3.66
N ALA A 55 0.52 11.49 -3.98
CA ALA A 55 1.29 12.03 -5.09
C ALA A 55 0.89 11.35 -6.41
N GLU A 56 1.00 10.02 -6.47
CA GLU A 56 0.75 9.22 -7.67
C GLU A 56 -0.62 9.51 -8.31
N LEU A 57 -1.68 9.47 -7.50
CA LEU A 57 -3.06 9.67 -8.00
C LEU A 57 -3.41 11.14 -8.27
N ASN A 58 -2.54 12.08 -7.90
CA ASN A 58 -2.67 13.51 -8.23
C ASN A 58 -1.66 13.94 -9.30
N GLY A 59 -1.15 12.99 -10.09
CA GLY A 59 -0.32 13.28 -11.26
C GLY A 59 1.15 13.54 -10.93
N TYR A 60 1.63 13.16 -9.75
CA TYR A 60 3.06 13.17 -9.43
C TYR A 60 3.61 11.75 -9.55
N PRO A 61 4.24 11.38 -10.68
CA PRO A 61 4.66 10.01 -10.95
C PRO A 61 5.81 9.57 -10.05
N GLY A 62 5.89 8.27 -9.77
CA GLY A 62 7.04 7.67 -9.08
C GLY A 62 8.18 7.32 -10.04
N PRO A 63 9.46 7.40 -9.61
CA PRO A 63 10.59 7.20 -10.51
C PRO A 63 10.67 5.78 -11.10
N SER A 64 10.31 4.74 -10.33
CA SER A 64 10.22 3.36 -10.83
C SER A 64 9.23 3.23 -11.99
N HIS A 65 8.02 3.74 -11.81
CA HIS A 65 6.96 3.66 -12.81
C HIS A 65 7.32 4.44 -14.09
N VAL A 66 8.07 5.53 -13.96
CA VAL A 66 8.56 6.29 -15.12
C VAL A 66 9.65 5.52 -15.86
N LEU A 67 10.57 4.89 -15.15
CA LEU A 67 11.60 4.03 -15.75
C LEU A 67 10.96 2.83 -16.49
N GLU A 68 9.94 2.20 -15.93
CA GLU A 68 9.17 1.13 -16.57
C GLU A 68 8.50 1.56 -17.89
N LEU A 69 8.15 2.84 -17.99
CA LEU A 69 7.51 3.43 -19.17
C LEU A 69 8.47 4.26 -20.04
N ALA A 70 9.78 4.19 -19.79
CA ALA A 70 10.74 5.13 -20.33
C ALA A 70 10.72 5.23 -21.87
N ASP A 71 10.56 4.09 -22.57
CA ASP A 71 10.49 4.05 -24.03
C ASP A 71 9.19 4.67 -24.55
N LYS A 72 8.07 4.40 -23.88
CA LYS A 72 6.74 4.94 -24.25
C LYS A 72 6.60 6.43 -23.94
N LEU A 73 7.39 6.93 -23.00
CA LEU A 73 7.50 8.35 -22.64
C LEU A 73 8.59 9.07 -23.44
N GLU A 74 9.29 8.35 -24.31
CA GLU A 74 10.39 8.88 -25.12
C GLU A 74 11.43 9.64 -24.27
N LEU A 75 11.77 9.09 -23.10
CA LEU A 75 12.72 9.74 -22.20
C LEU A 75 14.08 9.90 -22.88
N SER A 76 14.62 11.11 -22.83
CA SER A 76 16.00 11.38 -23.26
C SER A 76 17.01 10.62 -22.40
N ALA A 77 18.23 10.47 -22.89
CA ALA A 77 19.31 9.84 -22.12
C ALA A 77 19.51 10.53 -20.75
N ASP A 78 19.45 11.85 -20.71
CA ASP A 78 19.58 12.63 -19.48
C ASP A 78 18.42 12.42 -18.52
N GLN A 79 17.17 12.36 -19.04
CA GLN A 79 15.99 12.07 -18.21
C GLN A 79 16.06 10.66 -17.62
N ARG A 80 16.48 9.66 -18.40
CA ARG A 80 16.68 8.29 -17.91
C ARG A 80 17.72 8.23 -16.80
N ALA A 81 18.87 8.87 -17.01
CA ALA A 81 19.93 8.94 -16.02
C ALA A 81 19.48 9.67 -14.75
N GLY A 82 18.72 10.77 -14.89
CA GLY A 82 18.11 11.49 -13.77
C GLY A 82 17.12 10.64 -12.99
N MET A 83 16.29 9.89 -13.70
CA MET A 83 15.27 9.04 -13.08
C MET A 83 15.88 7.84 -12.35
N GLN A 84 16.93 7.23 -12.92
CA GLN A 84 17.68 6.17 -12.25
C GLN A 84 18.32 6.67 -10.95
N ARG A 85 18.94 7.87 -10.97
CA ARG A 85 19.49 8.48 -9.75
C ARG A 85 18.42 8.71 -8.69
N LEU A 86 17.25 9.26 -9.05
CA LEU A 86 16.15 9.44 -8.11
C LEU A 86 15.67 8.10 -7.52
N PHE A 87 15.53 7.06 -8.34
CA PHE A 87 15.15 5.74 -7.88
C PHE A 87 16.17 5.15 -6.89
N ASP A 88 17.47 5.21 -7.23
CA ASP A 88 18.54 4.67 -6.40
C ASP A 88 18.65 5.42 -5.08
N SER A 89 18.56 6.75 -5.09
CA SER A 89 18.58 7.57 -3.88
C SER A 89 17.33 7.33 -3.00
N MET A 90 16.14 7.17 -3.60
CA MET A 90 14.94 6.79 -2.85
C MET A 90 15.14 5.45 -2.13
N LYS A 91 15.68 4.44 -2.82
CA LYS A 91 15.96 3.14 -2.18
C LYS A 91 16.98 3.26 -1.06
N ALA A 92 18.08 3.98 -1.29
CA ALA A 92 19.13 4.18 -0.30
C ALA A 92 18.60 4.85 0.99
N GLU A 93 17.65 5.79 0.87
CA GLU A 93 17.01 6.44 2.01
C GLU A 93 15.94 5.58 2.67
N ALA A 94 15.10 4.90 1.90
CA ALA A 94 13.95 4.15 2.42
C ALA A 94 14.33 2.80 3.06
N MET A 95 15.38 2.12 2.57
CA MET A 95 15.83 0.83 3.12
C MET A 95 16.15 0.87 4.63
N PRO A 96 17.00 1.79 5.14
CA PRO A 96 17.28 1.85 6.58
C PRO A 96 16.04 2.21 7.41
N LEU A 97 15.13 3.02 6.87
CA LEU A 97 13.86 3.35 7.52
C LEU A 97 12.94 2.11 7.61
N GLY A 98 12.88 1.30 6.55
CA GLY A 98 12.12 0.06 6.53
C GLY A 98 12.64 -0.96 7.55
N ALA A 99 13.95 -1.16 7.60
CA ALA A 99 14.58 -2.03 8.60
C ALA A 99 14.31 -1.55 10.04
N LYS A 100 14.44 -0.25 10.29
CA LYS A 100 14.13 0.36 11.59
C LYS A 100 12.66 0.18 11.99
N LEU A 101 11.73 0.33 11.05
CA LEU A 101 10.31 0.12 11.33
C LEU A 101 10.01 -1.33 11.71
N ILE A 102 10.62 -2.29 11.01
CA ILE A 102 10.49 -3.72 11.34
C ILE A 102 10.99 -3.99 12.76
N GLU A 103 12.16 -3.45 13.13
CA GLU A 103 12.72 -3.59 14.48
C GLU A 103 11.82 -2.98 15.56
N GLN A 104 11.31 -1.76 15.32
CA GLN A 104 10.43 -1.08 16.27
C GLN A 104 9.11 -1.83 16.49
N GLU A 105 8.51 -2.36 15.43
CA GLU A 105 7.29 -3.17 15.52
C GLU A 105 7.55 -4.51 16.22
N ALA A 106 8.70 -5.14 15.96
CA ALA A 106 9.10 -6.37 16.66
C ALA A 106 9.32 -6.16 18.17
N GLU A 107 9.95 -5.04 18.55
CA GLU A 107 10.17 -4.72 19.96
C GLU A 107 8.85 -4.37 20.67
N LEU A 108 7.96 -3.60 20.03
CA LEU A 108 6.63 -3.34 20.57
C LEU A 108 5.83 -4.64 20.78
N ASP A 109 5.82 -5.53 19.79
CA ASP A 109 5.18 -6.85 19.88
C ASP A 109 5.74 -7.68 21.05
N LYS A 110 7.08 -7.70 21.18
CA LYS A 110 7.77 -8.39 22.28
C LYS A 110 7.35 -7.86 23.64
N GLN A 111 7.28 -6.54 23.85
CA GLN A 111 6.87 -5.95 25.13
C GLN A 111 5.46 -6.38 25.56
N PHE A 112 4.54 -6.50 24.61
CA PHE A 112 3.21 -7.04 24.87
C PHE A 112 3.25 -8.55 25.14
N ALA A 113 3.97 -9.32 24.33
CA ALA A 113 4.09 -10.77 24.46
C ALA A 113 4.70 -11.18 25.83
N THR A 114 5.67 -10.41 26.33
CA THR A 114 6.31 -10.64 27.63
C THR A 114 5.63 -9.94 28.80
N ARG A 115 4.54 -9.20 28.56
CA ARG A 115 3.80 -8.42 29.57
C ARG A 115 4.67 -7.43 30.35
N THR A 116 5.67 -6.84 29.68
CA THR A 116 6.58 -5.84 30.26
C THR A 116 6.24 -4.41 29.82
N VAL A 117 5.28 -4.24 28.92
CA VAL A 117 4.81 -2.93 28.46
C VAL A 117 4.26 -2.10 29.63
N THR A 118 4.65 -0.82 29.71
CA THR A 118 4.09 0.17 30.64
C THR A 118 3.45 1.32 29.86
N PRO A 119 2.63 2.18 30.48
CA PRO A 119 2.12 3.39 29.81
C PRO A 119 3.23 4.26 29.20
N GLU A 120 4.37 4.38 29.89
CA GLU A 120 5.53 5.13 29.44
C GLU A 120 6.22 4.46 28.26
N SER A 121 6.49 3.14 28.33
CA SER A 121 7.14 2.40 27.25
C SER A 121 6.26 2.33 26.00
N LEU A 122 4.94 2.21 26.17
CA LEU A 122 3.95 2.24 25.09
C LEU A 122 3.98 3.60 24.38
N LYS A 123 3.93 4.70 25.13
CA LYS A 123 4.00 6.06 24.56
C LYS A 123 5.30 6.27 23.78
N ALA A 124 6.44 5.85 24.34
CA ALA A 124 7.74 5.98 23.67
C ALA A 124 7.82 5.14 22.38
N SER A 125 7.43 3.87 22.45
CA SER A 125 7.52 2.94 21.31
C SER A 125 6.60 3.39 20.16
N THR A 126 5.35 3.74 20.47
CA THR A 126 4.39 4.20 19.45
C THR A 126 4.79 5.53 18.83
N ALA A 127 5.35 6.47 19.59
CA ALA A 127 5.89 7.70 19.04
C ALA A 127 7.07 7.42 18.09
N ALA A 128 7.98 6.52 18.48
CA ALA A 128 9.13 6.15 17.67
C ALA A 128 8.73 5.46 16.35
N VAL A 129 7.74 4.56 16.39
CA VAL A 129 7.13 3.93 15.20
C VAL A 129 6.52 5.00 14.29
N ALA A 130 5.69 5.90 14.84
CA ALA A 130 5.03 6.95 14.08
C ALA A 130 6.03 7.89 13.39
N THR A 131 7.13 8.25 14.07
CA THR A 131 8.21 9.03 13.47
C THR A 131 8.84 8.30 12.28
N THR A 132 9.18 7.02 12.41
CA THR A 132 9.76 6.24 11.30
C THR A 132 8.78 6.08 10.13
N GLN A 133 7.51 5.79 10.40
CA GLN A 133 6.47 5.73 9.38
C GLN A 133 6.31 7.06 8.65
N GLY A 134 6.35 8.18 9.38
CA GLY A 134 6.32 9.53 8.83
C GLY A 134 7.49 9.77 7.87
N MET A 135 8.72 9.49 8.30
CA MET A 135 9.92 9.64 7.47
C MET A 135 9.87 8.74 6.23
N LEU A 136 9.38 7.50 6.35
CA LEU A 136 9.27 6.59 5.21
C LEU A 136 8.24 7.13 4.18
N ARG A 137 7.09 7.62 4.66
CA ARG A 137 6.07 8.23 3.81
C ARG A 137 6.58 9.49 3.13
N GLU A 138 7.25 10.36 3.88
CA GLU A 138 7.89 11.57 3.35
C GLU A 138 8.90 11.23 2.27
N THR A 139 9.76 10.24 2.50
CA THR A 139 10.76 9.78 1.51
C THR A 139 10.09 9.45 0.19
N HIS A 140 9.07 8.59 0.19
CA HIS A 140 8.38 8.25 -1.06
C HIS A 140 7.70 9.45 -1.72
N LEU A 141 7.00 10.30 -0.95
CA LEU A 141 6.35 11.50 -1.51
C LEU A 141 7.36 12.50 -2.10
N LYS A 142 8.49 12.70 -1.43
CA LYS A 142 9.58 13.58 -1.88
C LYS A 142 10.10 13.16 -3.25
N TYR A 143 10.31 11.86 -3.46
CA TYR A 143 10.82 11.37 -4.75
C TYR A 143 9.77 11.40 -5.87
N HIS A 144 8.48 11.26 -5.55
CA HIS A 144 7.42 11.55 -6.53
C HIS A 144 7.39 13.05 -6.91
N LEU A 145 7.57 13.94 -5.95
CA LEU A 145 7.64 15.38 -6.20
C LEU A 145 8.83 15.74 -7.12
N SER A 146 10.02 15.21 -6.83
CA SER A 146 11.21 15.43 -7.66
C SER A 146 11.11 14.83 -9.06
N THR A 147 10.43 13.69 -9.21
CA THR A 147 10.20 13.06 -10.52
C THR A 147 9.43 14.00 -11.45
N GLY A 148 8.38 14.65 -10.94
CA GLY A 148 7.57 15.60 -11.71
C GLY A 148 8.34 16.80 -12.27
N SER A 149 9.47 17.17 -11.65
CA SER A 149 10.33 18.27 -12.12
C SER A 149 11.26 17.89 -13.28
N ILE A 150 11.44 16.59 -13.56
CA ILE A 150 12.30 16.09 -14.65
C ILE A 150 11.52 15.92 -15.96
N LEU A 151 10.23 15.61 -15.87
CA LEU A 151 9.38 15.33 -17.02
C LEU A 151 8.81 16.62 -17.62
N THR A 152 8.61 16.61 -18.94
CA THR A 152 7.89 17.68 -19.61
C THR A 152 6.38 17.56 -19.35
N PRO A 153 5.59 18.65 -19.49
CA PRO A 153 4.14 18.58 -19.37
C PRO A 153 3.50 17.52 -20.30
N ALA A 154 4.01 17.37 -21.52
CA ALA A 154 3.52 16.35 -22.46
C ALA A 154 3.80 14.91 -21.97
N GLN A 155 4.97 14.66 -21.40
CA GLN A 155 5.30 13.36 -20.80
C GLN A 155 4.44 13.07 -19.57
N MET A 156 4.12 14.08 -18.77
CA MET A 156 3.22 13.94 -17.62
C MET A 156 1.79 13.55 -18.05
N THR A 157 1.25 14.21 -19.08
CA THR A 157 -0.03 13.81 -19.69
C THR A 157 0.04 12.39 -20.23
N LYS A 158 1.11 12.04 -20.95
CA LYS A 158 1.27 10.70 -21.53
C LYS A 158 1.37 9.62 -20.47
N TYR A 159 2.10 9.88 -19.37
CA TYR A 159 2.18 8.99 -18.23
C TYR A 159 0.79 8.73 -17.63
N ALA A 160 -0.01 9.77 -17.43
CA ALA A 160 -1.36 9.62 -16.90
C ALA A 160 -2.24 8.76 -17.82
N GLU A 161 -2.14 8.89 -19.14
CA GLU A 161 -2.83 7.98 -20.09
C GLU A 161 -2.36 6.54 -19.94
N LEU A 162 -1.04 6.31 -19.96
CA LEU A 162 -0.43 4.97 -19.88
C LEU A 162 -0.77 4.25 -18.57
N ARG A 163 -1.00 5.01 -17.49
CA ARG A 163 -1.39 4.49 -16.17
C ARG A 163 -2.90 4.38 -15.97
N GLY A 164 -3.70 4.80 -16.95
CA GLY A 164 -5.17 4.77 -16.87
C GLY A 164 -5.79 5.89 -16.02
N TYR A 165 -5.04 6.95 -15.73
CA TYR A 165 -5.51 8.15 -15.04
C TYR A 165 -6.10 9.21 -15.98
N GLY A 166 -5.79 9.13 -17.28
CA GLY A 166 -6.14 10.12 -18.31
C GLY A 166 -7.63 10.25 -18.67
N SER A 167 -8.52 9.53 -17.99
CA SER A 167 -9.96 9.67 -18.15
C SER A 167 -10.63 9.71 -16.79
N GLY A 168 -10.81 10.92 -16.25
CA GLY A 168 -11.87 11.16 -15.27
C GLY A 168 -13.15 10.56 -15.83
N HIS A 169 -13.83 9.76 -15.02
CA HIS A 169 -15.05 9.06 -15.38
C HIS A 169 -15.95 9.92 -16.31
N LYS A 170 -16.09 9.50 -17.57
CA LYS A 170 -17.37 9.68 -18.24
C LYS A 170 -18.36 8.80 -17.48
N ARG A 171 -18.92 9.32 -16.38
CA ARG A 171 -20.17 8.81 -15.84
C ARG A 171 -21.20 9.00 -16.95
N GLN A 172 -21.42 7.96 -17.74
CA GLN A 172 -22.64 7.83 -18.53
C GLN A 172 -23.78 7.75 -17.51
N HIS A 173 -24.39 8.90 -17.23
CA HIS A 173 -25.74 8.95 -16.70
C HIS A 173 -26.65 8.39 -17.80
N HIS A 174 -26.96 7.10 -17.71
CA HIS A 174 -28.15 6.57 -18.36
C HIS A 174 -29.35 7.06 -17.56
N HIS A 175 -30.13 7.93 -18.19
CA HIS A 175 -31.51 8.24 -17.81
C HIS A 175 -32.42 7.05 -18.13
#